data_AF-N8XW64-F1
#
_entry.id   AF-N8XW64-F1
#
_cell.length_a   1.000
_cell.length_b   1.000
_cell.length_c   1.000
_cell.angle_alpha   90.00
_cell.angle_beta   90.00
_cell.angle_gamma   90.00
#
_symmetry.space_group_name_H-M   'P 1'
#
loop_
_entity.id
_entity.type
_entity.pdbx_description
1 polymer ?
#
loop_
_entity_poly.entity_id
_entity_poly.type
_entity_poly.pdbx_seq_one_letter_code
_entity_poly.pdbx_strand_id
1 'polypeptide(L)' 'MSQIQIISKESHQTLVNTTGKTATLPSEPSVVLIKVSANDISVVKRDGENAVVVLKNGETIVIHNFFNNSEVADCTTR' A
#
# COMPACT_ATOMS: atom_id res chain seq x y z
N MET A 1 -0.47 14.04 9.91
CA MET A 1 -0.82 12.63 10.21
C MET A 1 -1.74 12.15 9.12
N SER A 2 -1.27 11.19 8.32
CA SER A 2 -2.04 10.59 7.23
C SER A 2 -2.84 9.40 7.74
N GLN A 3 -4.07 9.23 7.25
CA GLN A 3 -4.87 8.04 7.54
C GLN A 3 -4.71 7.02 6.42
N ILE A 4 -4.44 5.77 6.77
CA ILE A 4 -4.25 4.66 5.82
C ILE A 4 -5.34 3.61 6.09
N GLN A 5 -6.04 3.21 5.04
CA GLN A 5 -7.03 2.15 5.07
C GLN A 5 -6.65 1.04 4.10
N ILE A 6 -6.78 -0.20 4.54
CA ILE A 6 -6.63 -1.40 3.70
C ILE A 6 -8.01 -2.04 3.59
N ILE A 7 -8.45 -2.22 2.35
CA ILE A 7 -9.78 -2.76 2.02
C ILE A 7 -9.58 -4.07 1.27
N SER A 8 -10.19 -5.15 1.76
CA SER A 8 -10.18 -6.45 1.06
C SER A 8 -10.90 -6.31 -0.27
N LYS A 9 -10.30 -6.79 -1.37
CA LYS A 9 -10.99 -6.85 -2.67
C LYS A 9 -12.07 -7.93 -2.69
N GLU A 10 -11.93 -8.98 -1.88
CA GLU A 10 -12.89 -10.07 -1.83
C GLU A 10 -14.13 -9.66 -1.03
N SER A 11 -13.92 -9.13 0.18
CA SER A 11 -15.03 -8.82 1.09
C SER A 11 -15.54 -7.39 0.98
N HIS A 12 -14.83 -6.48 0.30
CA HIS A 12 -15.09 -5.03 0.26
C HIS A 12 -15.10 -4.37 1.66
N GLN A 13 -14.59 -5.08 2.68
CA GLN A 13 -14.53 -4.63 4.05
C GLN A 13 -13.17 -3.99 4.35
N THR A 14 -13.17 -3.00 5.24
CA THR A 14 -11.93 -2.40 5.74
C THR A 14 -11.27 -3.39 6.69
N LEU A 15 -10.15 -3.98 6.27
CA LEU A 15 -9.35 -4.91 7.06
C LEU A 15 -8.53 -4.17 8.12
N VAL A 16 -7.95 -3.04 7.72
CA VAL A 16 -7.06 -2.25 8.58
C VAL A 16 -7.38 -0.78 8.41
N ASN A 17 -7.50 -0.05 9.52
CA ASN A 17 -7.57 1.40 9.53
C ASN A 17 -6.55 1.90 10.54
N THR A 18 -5.48 2.52 10.05
CA THR A 18 -4.39 3.00 10.90
C THR A 18 -4.09 4.46 10.63
N THR A 19 -3.81 5.20 11.69
CA THR A 19 -3.38 6.59 11.64
C THR A 19 -1.88 6.60 11.90
N GLY A 20 -1.09 6.55 10.83
CA GLY A 20 0.34 6.33 10.93
C GLY A 20 1.06 6.54 9.60
N LYS A 21 2.37 6.33 9.63
CA LYS A 21 3.25 6.44 8.44
C LYS A 21 3.56 5.09 7.81
N THR A 22 3.12 4.00 8.44
CA THR A 22 3.44 2.64 8.01
C THR A 22 2.18 1.80 8.02
N ALA A 23 2.01 0.99 6.98
CA ALA A 23 0.97 -0.03 6.92
C ALA A 23 1.56 -1.31 6.34
N THR A 24 1.07 -2.46 6.75
CA THR A 24 1.51 -3.76 6.24
C THR A 24 0.33 -4.40 5.54
N LEU A 25 0.53 -4.83 4.29
CA LEU A 25 -0.53 -5.57 3.59
C LEU A 25 -0.66 -6.98 4.17
N PRO A 26 -1.89 -7.45 4.40
CA PRO A 26 -2.16 -8.86 4.59
C PRO A 26 -1.90 -9.65 3.30
N SER A 27 -1.72 -10.96 3.41
CA SER A 27 -1.48 -11.87 2.26
C SER A 27 -2.71 -12.12 1.38
N GLU A 28 -3.68 -11.21 1.38
CA GLU A 28 -4.90 -11.29 0.57
C GLU A 28 -4.99 -10.09 -0.39
N PRO A 29 -5.63 -10.25 -1.57
CA PRO A 29 -5.76 -9.17 -2.54
C PRO A 29 -6.51 -7.97 -1.94
N SER A 30 -5.79 -6.87 -1.76
CA SER A 30 -6.27 -5.69 -1.04
C SER A 30 -6.09 -4.38 -1.83
N VAL A 31 -6.86 -3.35 -1.49
CA VAL A 31 -6.71 -1.97 -1.96
C VAL A 31 -6.25 -1.10 -0.80
N VAL A 32 -5.21 -0.28 -1.03
CA VAL A 32 -4.71 0.68 -0.04
C VAL A 32 -5.23 2.07 -0.38
N LEU A 33 -5.99 2.65 0.55
CA LEU A 33 -6.49 4.02 0.48
C LEU A 33 -5.72 4.90 1.46
N ILE A 34 -5.06 5.93 0.94
CA ILE A 34 -4.30 6.90 1.73
C ILE A 34 -5.07 8.23 1.68
N LYS A 35 -5.56 8.71 2.83
CA LYS A 35 -6.24 10.00 2.93
C LYS A 35 -5.23 11.15 2.98
N VAL A 36 -4.61 11.40 1.84
CA VAL A 36 -3.75 12.55 1.57
C VAL A 36 -4.19 13.21 0.28
N SER A 37 -4.05 14.54 0.18
CA SER A 37 -4.35 15.21 -1.09
C SER A 37 -3.30 14.80 -2.12
N ALA A 38 -3.74 14.48 -3.35
CA ALA A 38 -2.80 14.18 -4.43
C ALA A 38 -1.81 15.34 -4.69
N ASN A 39 -2.20 16.59 -4.39
CA ASN A 39 -1.34 17.76 -4.46
C ASN A 39 -0.19 17.76 -3.43
N ASP A 40 -0.36 17.07 -2.31
CA ASP A 40 0.65 16.95 -1.26
C ASP A 40 1.64 15.81 -1.55
N ILE A 41 1.35 14.95 -2.53
CA ILE A 41 2.24 13.87 -2.95
C ILE A 41 3.37 14.47 -3.78
N SER A 42 4.61 14.15 -3.39
CA SER A 42 5.80 14.49 -4.16
C SER A 42 6.16 13.37 -5.12
N VAL A 43 6.26 12.13 -4.62
CA VAL A 43 6.57 10.97 -5.46
C VAL A 43 6.04 9.68 -4.83
N VAL A 44 5.60 8.75 -5.69
CA VAL A 44 5.33 7.36 -5.31
C VAL A 44 6.41 6.51 -5.95
N LYS A 45 7.16 5.78 -5.13
CA LYS A 45 8.24 4.90 -5.61
C LYS A 45 8.11 3.51 -5.00
N ARG A 46 8.65 2.53 -5.72
CA ARG A 46 8.82 1.17 -5.23
C ARG A 46 10.18 1.05 -4.54
N ASP A 47 10.19 0.45 -3.36
CA ASP A 47 11.39 0.15 -2.59
C ASP A 47 11.38 -1.34 -2.22
N GLY A 48 12.00 -2.16 -3.07
CA GLY A 48 11.93 -3.62 -2.97
C GLY A 48 10.50 -4.14 -3.15
N GLU A 49 9.96 -4.77 -2.11
CA GLU A 49 8.56 -5.26 -2.07
C GLU A 49 7.60 -4.22 -1.48
N ASN A 50 8.10 -3.06 -1.06
CA ASN A 50 7.33 -2.03 -0.39
C ASN A 50 6.98 -0.90 -1.36
N ALA A 51 5.85 -0.24 -1.13
CA ALA A 51 5.51 1.01 -1.77
C ALA A 51 5.82 2.18 -0.83
N VAL A 52 6.54 3.17 -1.33
CA VAL A 52 6.97 4.34 -0.55
C VAL A 52 6.39 5.59 -1.20
N VAL A 53 5.53 6.29 -0.46
CA VAL A 53 4.92 7.54 -0.86
C VAL A 53 5.60 8.67 -0.10
N VAL A 54 6.29 9.54 -0.81
CA VAL A 54 6.93 10.73 -0.24
C VAL A 54 6.03 11.93 -0.50
N LEU A 55 5.69 12.64 0.57
CA LEU A 55 4.92 13.88 0.54
C LEU A 55 5.85 15.10 0.38
N LYS A 56 5.32 16.21 -0.14
CA LYS A 56 6.07 17.45 -0.38
C LYS A 56 6.60 18.10 0.90
N ASN A 57 6.00 17.78 2.04
CA ASN A 57 6.48 18.20 3.36
C ASN A 57 7.66 17.35 3.88
N GLY A 58 8.12 16.35 3.13
CA GLY A 58 9.18 15.41 3.52
C GLY A 58 8.69 14.19 4.32
N GLU A 59 7.40 14.12 4.66
CA GLU A 59 6.82 12.95 5.31
C GLU A 59 6.79 11.77 4.32
N THR A 60 7.12 10.57 4.81
CA THR A 60 7.15 9.36 4.01
C THR A 60 6.19 8.34 4.59
N ILE A 61 5.35 7.78 3.73
CA ILE A 61 4.42 6.70 4.04
C ILE A 61 4.95 5.43 3.40
N VAL A 62 5.18 4.39 4.21
CA VAL A 62 5.72 3.11 3.75
C VAL A 62 4.64 2.05 3.87
N ILE A 63 4.39 1.35 2.78
CA ILE A 63 3.41 0.29 2.68
C ILE A 63 4.19 -1.00 2.45
N HIS A 64 4.28 -1.80 3.51
CA HIS A 64 5.04 -3.04 3.50
C HIS A 64 4.31 -4.14 2.72
N ASN A 65 5.09 -4.93 1.98
CA ASN A 65 4.60 -6.06 1.17
C ASN A 65 3.60 -5.68 0.06
N PHE A 66 3.56 -4.42 -0.38
CA PHE A 66 2.64 -3.97 -1.43
C PHE A 66 2.89 -4.66 -2.78
N PHE A 67 4.15 -4.90 -3.12
CA PHE A 67 4.58 -5.57 -4.34
C PHE A 67 5.07 -7.00 -4.07
N ASN A 68 4.75 -7.56 -2.90
CA ASN A 68 5.07 -8.95 -2.60
C ASN A 68 4.15 -9.83 -3.45
N ASN A 69 4.65 -10.16 -4.65
CA ASN A 69 3.92 -10.90 -5.66
C ASN A 69 4.22 -12.40 -5.50
N SER A 70 4.00 -12.93 -4.30
CA SER A 70 4.14 -14.36 -4.03
C SER A 70 3.04 -15.20 -4.73
N GLU A 71 2.06 -14.55 -5.38
CA GLU A 71 0.93 -15.20 -6.05
C GLU A 71 0.97 -15.14 -7.60
N VAL A 72 2.11 -14.84 -8.22
CA VAL A 72 2.29 -15.09 -9.67
C VAL A 72 3.39 -16.11 -9.97
N ALA A 73 3.51 -17.13 -9.13
CA ALA A 73 4.20 -18.35 -9.51
C ALA A 73 3.25 -19.31 -10.24
N ASP A 74 2.72 -18.91 -11.41
CA ASP A 74 2.49 -19.85 -12.52
C ASP A 74 2.24 -19.12 -13.85
N CYS A 75 3.31 -18.89 -14.60
CA CYS A 75 3.24 -18.73 -16.05
C CYS A 75 4.20 -19.73 -16.71
N THR A 76 4.09 -21.01 -16.33
CA THR A 76 4.77 -22.12 -16.99
C THR A 76 3.99 -23.39 -16.67
N THR A 77 3.16 -23.86 -17.60
CA THR A 77 3.66 -24.84 -18.57
C THR A 77 2.86 -24.78 -19.87
N ARG A 78 3.59 -24.63 -20.98
CA ARG A 78 3.14 -24.86 -22.37
C ARG A 78 2.84 -26.33 -22.62
#